data_AF-A0A2D8ESL6-F1
#
_entry.id   AF-A0A2D8ESL6-F1
#
_cell.length_a   1.000
_cell.length_b   1.000
_cell.length_c   1.000
_cell.angle_alpha   90.00
_cell.angle_beta   90.00
_cell.angle_gamma   90.00
#
_symmetry.space_group_name_H-M   'P 1'
#
loop_
_entity.id
_entity.type
_entity.pdbx_description
1 polymer ?
#
loop_
_entity_poly.entity_id
_entity_poly.type
_entity_poly.pdbx_seq_one_letter_code
_entity_poly.pdbx_strand_id
1 'polypeptide(L)'
;MNDIKEVKRRIAELREKHHLDPNDESIINSLIGARIRFVRLLRGKTQTKVANAIGVTFQQIQKYEKGSNGISTPKLMKTSKYLKFSFKWMFSVFKHKEVEDESKVNK
;
A
#
# COMPACT_ATOMS: atom_id res chain seq x y z
N MET A 1 33.19 2.41 14.02
CA MET A 1 31.94 3.09 14.39
C MET A 1 31.43 3.74 13.11
N ASN A 2 30.43 3.17 12.43
CA ASN A 2 29.95 3.73 11.17
C ASN A 2 29.35 5.10 11.45
N ASP A 3 30.06 6.15 11.02
CA ASP A 3 29.63 7.53 11.15
C ASP A 3 28.20 7.64 10.63
N ILE A 4 27.31 8.19 11.45
CA ILE A 4 25.90 8.41 11.12
C ILE A 4 25.77 9.16 9.78
N LYS A 5 26.78 9.98 9.42
CA LYS A 5 26.87 10.63 8.11
C LYS A 5 27.01 9.65 6.95
N GLU A 6 27.82 8.59 7.08
CA GLU A 6 28.03 7.60 6.03
C GLU A 6 26.76 6.77 5.79
N VAL A 7 26.06 6.40 6.87
CA VAL A 7 24.77 5.69 6.78
C VAL A 7 23.72 6.57 6.09
N LYS A 8 23.65 7.85 6.44
CA LYS A 8 22.73 8.81 5.81
C LYS A 8 23.04 9.02 4.31
N ARG A 9 24.32 9.09 3.94
CA ARG A 9 24.76 9.19 2.55
C ARG A 9 24.35 7.95 1.74
N ARG A 10 24.62 6.75 2.26
CA ARG A 10 24.23 5.49 1.61
C ARG A 10 22.72 5.38 1.41
N ILE A 11 21.94 5.82 2.39
CA ILE A 11 20.47 5.86 2.28
C ILE A 11 20.02 6.86 1.22
N ALA A 12 20.66 8.03 1.11
CA ALA A 12 20.36 9.01 0.07
C ALA A 12 20.67 8.48 -1.34
N GLU A 13 21.84 7.85 -1.52
CA GLU A 13 22.23 7.21 -2.78
C GLU A 13 21.26 6.10 -3.21
N LEU A 14 20.80 5.27 -2.25
CA LEU A 14 19.80 4.24 -2.51
C LEU A 14 18.43 4.85 -2.87
N ARG A 15 18.03 5.94 -2.22
CA ARG A 15 16.77 6.65 -2.53
C ARG A 15 16.79 7.23 -3.94
N GLU A 16 17.91 7.81 -4.34
CA GLU A 16 18.07 8.40 -5.68
C GLU A 16 18.14 7.32 -6.77
N LYS A 17 18.92 6.26 -6.55
CA LYS A 17 19.04 5.12 -7.47
C LYS A 17 17.72 4.38 -7.70
N HIS A 18 16.87 4.31 -6.68
CA HIS A 18 15.59 3.60 -6.74
C HIS A 18 14.38 4.54 -6.89
N HIS A 19 14.59 5.85 -7.04
CA HIS A 19 13.54 6.87 -7.07
C HIS A 19 12.54 6.75 -5.90
N LEU A 20 13.01 6.37 -4.72
CA LEU A 20 12.17 6.15 -3.54
C LEU A 20 11.99 7.47 -2.79
N ASP A 21 10.94 8.22 -3.12
CA ASP A 21 10.50 9.38 -2.35
C ASP A 21 9.79 8.91 -1.05
N PRO A 22 10.14 9.42 0.15
CA PRO A 22 9.41 9.12 1.38
C PRO A 22 7.92 9.51 1.35
N ASN A 23 7.54 10.45 0.48
CA ASN A 23 6.16 10.84 0.19
C ASN A 23 5.60 10.16 -1.07
N ASP A 24 6.28 9.14 -1.60
CA ASP A 24 5.89 8.49 -2.84
C ASP A 24 4.54 7.79 -2.67
N GLU A 25 3.48 8.42 -3.21
CA GLU A 25 2.15 7.83 -3.34
C GLU A 25 2.21 6.44 -4.00
N SER A 26 3.24 6.16 -4.81
CA SER A 26 3.48 4.86 -5.43
C SER A 26 3.59 3.72 -4.41
N ILE A 27 4.16 3.94 -3.23
CA ILE A 27 4.29 2.91 -2.18
C ILE A 27 2.90 2.53 -1.67
N ILE A 28 2.07 3.53 -1.36
CA ILE A 28 0.70 3.32 -0.88
C ILE A 28 -0.14 2.65 -1.96
N ASN A 29 -0.05 3.13 -3.20
CA ASN A 29 -0.78 2.57 -4.33
C ASN A 29 -0.39 1.12 -4.60
N SER A 30 0.90 0.80 -4.56
CA SER A 30 1.43 -0.57 -4.73
C SER A 30 0.94 -1.50 -3.64
N LEU A 31 0.94 -1.06 -2.38
CA LEU A 31 0.42 -1.86 -1.28
C LEU A 31 -1.09 -2.13 -1.42
N ILE A 32 -1.88 -1.08 -1.71
CA ILE A 32 -3.33 -1.22 -1.91
C ILE A 32 -3.60 -2.14 -3.09
N GLY A 33 -2.88 -1.95 -4.19
CA GLY A 33 -2.97 -2.79 -5.39
C GLY A 33 -2.69 -4.25 -5.13
N ALA A 34 -1.59 -4.55 -4.42
CA ALA A 34 -1.22 -5.89 -4.02
C ALA A 34 -2.30 -6.56 -3.15
N ARG A 35 -2.89 -5.82 -2.19
CA ARG A 35 -3.97 -6.32 -1.33
C ARG A 35 -5.26 -6.57 -2.11
N ILE A 36 -5.63 -5.68 -3.04
CA ILE A 36 -6.78 -5.89 -3.93
C ILE A 36 -6.58 -7.16 -4.74
N ARG A 37 -5.42 -7.33 -5.36
CA ARG A 37 -5.07 -8.53 -6.14
C ARG A 37 -5.14 -9.79 -5.28
N PHE A 38 -4.55 -9.77 -4.09
CA PHE A 38 -4.55 -10.89 -3.16
C PHE A 38 -5.98 -11.32 -2.80
N VAL A 39 -6.82 -10.40 -2.35
CA VAL A 39 -8.21 -10.75 -1.99
C VAL A 39 -9.01 -11.18 -3.21
N ARG A 40 -8.81 -10.54 -4.37
CA ARG A 40 -9.47 -10.94 -5.62
C ARG A 40 -9.19 -12.40 -5.96
N LEU A 41 -7.92 -12.81 -5.88
CA LEU A 41 -7.49 -14.19 -6.14
C LEU A 41 -8.07 -15.16 -5.10
N LEU A 42 -8.00 -14.81 -3.80
CA LEU A 42 -8.61 -15.62 -2.73
C LEU A 42 -10.12 -15.82 -2.91
N ARG A 43 -10.82 -14.86 -3.52
CA ARG A 43 -12.26 -14.94 -3.80
C ARG A 43 -12.58 -15.54 -5.18
N GLY A 44 -11.58 -16.03 -5.91
CA GLY A 44 -11.75 -16.64 -7.24
C GLY A 44 -12.35 -15.68 -8.27
N LYS A 45 -12.08 -14.38 -8.15
CA LYS A 45 -12.64 -13.36 -9.07
C LYS A 45 -11.63 -12.99 -10.15
N THR A 46 -12.12 -12.81 -11.37
CA THR A 46 -11.32 -12.25 -12.46
C THR A 46 -11.24 -10.73 -12.33
N GLN A 47 -10.21 -10.13 -12.93
CA GLN A 47 -10.08 -8.67 -12.97
C GLN A 47 -11.32 -8.02 -13.61
N THR A 48 -11.83 -8.57 -14.70
CA THR A 48 -13.07 -8.10 -15.36
C THR A 48 -14.27 -8.11 -14.43
N LYS A 49 -14.44 -9.17 -13.61
CA LYS A 49 -15.54 -9.23 -12.63
C LYS A 49 -15.45 -8.12 -11.59
N VAL A 50 -14.24 -7.82 -11.10
CA VAL A 50 -14.03 -6.72 -10.14
C VAL A 50 -14.24 -5.37 -10.81
N ALA A 51 -13.70 -5.17 -12.02
CA ALA A 51 -13.82 -3.94 -12.78
C ALA A 51 -15.29 -3.55 -13.00
N ASN A 52 -16.10 -4.51 -13.46
CA ASN A 52 -17.54 -4.33 -13.66
C ASN A 52 -18.25 -4.02 -12.35
N ALA A 53 -17.94 -4.74 -11.26
CA ALA A 53 -18.57 -4.53 -9.96
C ALA A 53 -18.31 -3.14 -9.35
N ILE A 54 -17.13 -2.56 -9.60
CA ILE A 54 -16.79 -1.22 -9.09
C ILE A 54 -16.99 -0.11 -10.12
N GLY A 55 -17.41 -0.46 -11.34
CA GLY A 55 -17.68 0.45 -12.45
C GLY A 55 -16.42 1.14 -12.99
N VAL A 56 -15.37 0.37 -13.29
CA VAL A 56 -14.15 0.86 -13.94
C VAL A 56 -13.79 -0.03 -15.13
N THR A 57 -12.91 0.44 -16.00
CA THR A 57 -12.43 -0.37 -17.14
C THR A 57 -11.49 -1.48 -16.68
N PHE A 58 -11.31 -2.49 -17.53
CA PHE A 58 -10.35 -3.58 -17.30
C PHE A 58 -8.92 -3.06 -17.12
N GLN A 59 -8.52 -2.08 -17.93
CA GLN A 59 -7.20 -1.45 -17.83
C GLN A 59 -7.04 -0.73 -16.49
N GLN A 60 -8.11 -0.11 -15.98
CA GLN A 60 -8.05 0.60 -14.70
C GLN A 60 -7.82 -0.36 -13.53
N ILE A 61 -8.52 -1.50 -13.48
CA ILE A 61 -8.27 -2.50 -12.42
C ILE A 61 -6.86 -3.10 -12.53
N GLN A 62 -6.32 -3.26 -13.74
CA GLN A 62 -4.92 -3.68 -13.93
C GLN A 62 -3.95 -2.65 -13.36
N LYS A 63 -4.17 -1.35 -13.61
CA LYS A 63 -3.34 -0.26 -13.07
C LYS A 63 -3.43 -0.18 -11.54
N TYR A 64 -4.64 -0.37 -10.98
CA TYR A 64 -4.82 -0.45 -9.53
C TYR A 64 -4.04 -1.61 -8.93
N GLU A 65 -4.15 -2.82 -9.48
CA GLU A 65 -3.44 -4.00 -8.96
C GLU A 65 -1.92 -3.93 -9.13
N LYS A 66 -1.43 -3.16 -10.11
CA LYS A 66 -0.01 -2.88 -10.29
C LYS A 66 0.51 -1.74 -9.42
N GLY A 67 -0.36 -0.93 -8.82
CA GLY A 67 0.03 0.25 -8.05
C GLY A 67 0.42 1.46 -8.89
N SER A 68 0.32 1.39 -10.23
CA SER A 68 0.68 2.51 -11.11
C SER A 68 -0.33 3.66 -11.04
N ASN A 69 -1.56 3.37 -10.61
CA ASN A 69 -2.60 4.37 -10.38
C ASN A 69 -3.21 4.16 -8.99
N GLY A 70 -3.43 5.26 -8.28
CA GLY A 70 -4.22 5.25 -7.05
C GLY A 70 -5.69 4.96 -7.29
N ILE A 71 -6.31 4.35 -6.28
CA ILE A 71 -7.75 4.07 -6.24
C ILE A 71 -8.42 5.07 -5.30
N SER A 72 -9.49 5.73 -5.78
CA SER A 72 -10.24 6.66 -4.93
C SER A 72 -10.98 5.94 -3.81
N THR A 73 -11.17 6.62 -2.68
CA THR A 73 -11.87 6.06 -1.50
C THR A 73 -13.23 5.45 -1.84
N PRO A 74 -14.13 6.09 -2.64
CA PRO A 74 -15.41 5.49 -3.00
C PRO A 74 -15.28 4.18 -3.79
N LYS A 75 -14.30 4.09 -4.69
CA LYS A 75 -14.04 2.86 -5.47
C LYS A 75 -13.46 1.78 -4.57
N LEU A 76 -12.53 2.11 -3.68
CA LEU A 76 -11.98 1.18 -2.70
C LEU A 76 -13.05 0.63 -1.76
N MET A 77 -14.01 1.45 -1.32
CA MET A 77 -15.16 1.00 -0.53
C MET A 77 -16.06 0.04 -1.33
N LYS A 78 -16.32 0.30 -2.62
CA LYS A 78 -17.04 -0.64 -3.50
C LYS A 78 -16.27 -1.96 -3.63
N THR A 79 -14.94 -1.90 -3.81
CA THR A 79 -14.09 -3.09 -3.87
C THR A 79 -14.16 -3.89 -2.57
N SER A 80 -14.12 -3.23 -1.40
CA SER A 80 -14.27 -3.86 -0.08
C SER A 80 -15.58 -4.60 0.07
N LYS A 81 -16.70 -3.99 -0.34
CA LYS A 81 -18.02 -4.61 -0.32
C LYS A 81 -18.09 -5.82 -1.26
N TYR A 82 -17.59 -5.68 -2.49
CA TYR A 82 -17.65 -6.75 -3.49
C TYR A 82 -16.76 -7.96 -3.14
N LEU A 83 -15.53 -7.70 -2.69
CA LEU A 83 -14.55 -8.73 -2.34
C LEU A 83 -14.67 -9.22 -0.89
N LYS A 84 -15.60 -8.64 -0.10
CA LYS A 84 -15.89 -9.00 1.29
C LYS A 84 -14.61 -9.00 2.15
N PHE A 85 -13.89 -7.87 2.15
CA PHE A 85 -12.77 -7.61 3.07
C PHE A 85 -13.06 -6.42 3.97
N SER A 86 -12.50 -6.43 5.18
CA SER A 86 -12.61 -5.30 6.11
C SER A 86 -11.78 -4.11 5.62
N PHE A 87 -12.42 -2.94 5.51
CA PHE A 87 -11.74 -1.69 5.14
C PHE A 87 -10.60 -1.36 6.12
N LYS A 88 -10.75 -1.68 7.41
CA LYS A 88 -9.70 -1.51 8.43
C LYS A 88 -8.48 -2.40 8.16
N TRP A 89 -8.69 -3.64 7.71
CA TRP A 89 -7.60 -4.55 7.37
C TRP A 89 -6.75 -4.02 6.21
N MET A 90 -7.36 -3.32 5.25
CA MET A 90 -6.68 -2.71 4.10
C MET A 90 -5.58 -1.72 4.49
N PHE A 91 -5.62 -1.14 5.70
CA PHE A 91 -4.63 -0.17 6.17
C PHE A 91 -3.86 -0.63 7.42
N SER A 92 -3.99 -1.91 7.83
CA SER A 92 -3.40 -2.42 9.06
C SER A 92 -1.87 -2.27 9.16
N VAL A 93 -1.13 -2.23 8.05
CA VAL A 93 0.33 -2.09 8.02
C VAL A 93 0.81 -0.65 8.25
N PHE A 94 -0.07 0.33 8.11
CA PHE A 94 0.22 1.73 8.46
C PHE A 94 -0.05 2.03 9.93
N LYS A 95 -0.52 1.04 10.69
CA LYS A 95 -0.51 1.19 12.15
C LYS A 95 0.95 1.27 12.58
N HIS A 96 1.40 2.48 12.90
CA HIS A 96 2.55 2.66 13.77
C HIS A 96 2.39 1.67 14.93
N LYS A 97 3.38 0.81 15.14
CA LYS A 97 3.70 0.45 16.52
C LYS A 97 3.92 1.80 17.18
N GLU A 98 3.07 2.17 18.13
CA GLU A 98 3.54 3.10 19.15
C GLU A 98 4.87 2.51 19.60
N VAL A 99 5.95 3.24 19.36
CA VAL A 99 7.21 2.94 20.02
C VAL A 99 6.84 3.12 21.48
N GLU A 100 6.71 2.03 22.22
CA GLU A 100 6.68 2.08 23.68
C GLU A 100 7.93 2.88 24.05
N ASP A 101 7.69 4.09 24.54
CA ASP A 101 8.71 5.04 24.91
C ASP A 101 9.40 4.44 26.15
N GLU A 102 10.43 3.61 25.93
CA GLU A 102 11.28 3.01 26.98
C GLU A 102 11.98 4.09 27.83
N SER A 103 11.85 5.37 27.46
CA SER A 103 12.33 6.55 28.18
C SER A 103 11.66 6.80 29.55
N LYS A 104 10.64 6.03 29.97
CA LYS A 104 10.02 6.17 31.30
C LYS A 104 10.45 5.13 32.34
N VAL A 105 11.45 4.29 32.06
CA VAL A 105 12.05 3.42 33.08
C VAL A 105 13.49 3.84 33.34
N ASN A 106 13.65 4.91 34.12
CA ASN A 106 14.72 4.99 35.11
C ASN A 106 14.23 5.88 36.24
N LYS A 107 13.76 5.20 37.28
CA LYS A 107 13.59 5.73 38.63
C LYS A 107 14.96 5.86 39.27
#